data_AF-A0A7Y8LYC0-F1
#
_entry.id   AF-A0A7Y8LYC0-F1
#
_cell.length_a   1.000
_cell.length_b   1.000
_cell.length_c   1.000
_cell.angle_alpha   90.00
_cell.angle_beta   90.00
_cell.angle_gamma   90.00
#
_symmetry.space_group_name_H-M   'P 1'
#
loop_
_entity.id
_entity.type
_entity.pdbx_description
1 polymer ?
#
loop_
_entity_poly.entity_id
_entity_poly.type
_entity_poly.pdbx_seq_one_letter_code
_entity_poly.pdbx_strand_id
1 'polypeptide(L)' 'TPATYIAMCHFYFESMEAFQAAFGLHGQAIMADMQNYTNIQPTIQVSEVKL' A
#
# COMPACT_ATOMS: atom_id res chain seq x y z
N THR A 1 -10.86 11.82 20.57
CA THR A 1 -10.29 12.43 19.34
C THR A 1 -10.45 11.45 18.20
N PRO A 2 -10.55 11.89 16.93
CA PRO A 2 -10.65 10.97 15.80
C PRO A 2 -9.36 10.16 15.61
N ALA A 3 -9.46 8.99 14.98
CA ALA A 3 -8.32 8.15 14.65
C ALA A 3 -7.41 8.84 13.61
N THR A 4 -6.10 8.70 13.77
CA THR A 4 -5.11 9.28 12.82
C THR A 4 -5.27 8.71 11.40
N TYR A 5 -5.59 7.42 11.29
CA TYR A 5 -5.82 6.73 10.01
C TYR A 5 -7.23 6.13 10.01
N ILE A 6 -8.03 6.48 9.00
CA ILE A 6 -9.40 5.94 8.83
C ILE A 6 -9.42 4.54 8.22
N ALA A 7 -8.37 4.17 7.46
CA ALA A 7 -8.18 2.86 6.87
C ALA A 7 -6.67 2.55 6.77
N MET A 8 -6.30 1.28 6.93
CA MET A 8 -4.94 0.79 6.77
C MET A 8 -4.97 -0.60 6.13
N CYS A 9 -3.97 -0.91 5.32
CA CYS A 9 -3.75 -2.24 4.77
C CYS A 9 -2.28 -2.63 4.97
N HIS A 10 -2.04 -3.93 5.17
CA HIS A 10 -0.70 -4.49 5.30
C HIS A 10 -0.55 -5.63 4.30
N PHE A 11 0.54 -5.58 3.54
CA PHE A 11 0.92 -6.59 2.57
C PHE A 11 2.27 -7.16 2.97
N TYR A 12 2.35 -8.48 3.06
CA TYR A 12 3.60 -9.19 3.30
C TYR A 12 4.18 -9.63 1.96
N PHE A 13 5.49 -9.46 1.81
CA PHE A 13 6.25 -9.93 0.66
C PHE A 13 7.46 -10.70 1.17
N GLU A 14 7.83 -11.75 0.44
CA GLU A 14 8.99 -12.59 0.80
C GLU A 14 10.32 -11.82 0.67
N SER A 15 10.38 -10.84 -0.24
CA SER A 15 11.54 -9.95 -0.42
C SER A 15 11.14 -8.60 -1.03
N MET A 16 12.08 -7.66 -1.05
CA MET A 16 11.88 -6.37 -1.71
C MET A 16 11.74 -6.50 -3.22
N GLU A 17 12.44 -7.45 -3.83
CA GLU A 17 12.37 -7.74 -5.26
C GLU A 17 10.99 -8.28 -5.64
N ALA A 18 10.40 -9.15 -4.81
CA ALA A 18 9.04 -9.66 -5.01
C ALA A 18 8.00 -8.53 -4.97
N PHE A 19 8.13 -7.60 -4.02
CA PHE A 19 7.31 -6.39 -3.98
C PHE A 19 7.47 -5.54 -5.24
N GLN A 20 8.71 -5.24 -5.64
CA GLN A 20 8.99 -4.40 -6.81
C GLN A 20 8.48 -5.01 -8.11
N ALA A 21 8.59 -6.34 -8.28
CA ALA A 21 8.08 -7.03 -9.45
C ALA A 21 6.55 -6.95 -9.54
N ALA A 22 5.85 -7.23 -8.43
CA ALA A 22 4.38 -7.18 -8.39
C ALA A 22 3.86 -5.74 -8.52
N PHE A 23 4.42 -4.81 -7.74
CA PHE A 23 4.00 -3.41 -7.74
C PHE A 23 4.41 -2.68 -9.02
N GLY A 24 5.55 -3.02 -9.62
CA GLY A 24 5.97 -2.47 -10.91
C GLY A 24 4.99 -2.83 -12.04
N LEU A 25 4.45 -4.05 -12.04
CA LEU A 25 3.49 -4.51 -13.05
C LEU A 25 2.07 -3.96 -12.84
N HIS A 26 1.63 -3.82 -11.58
CA HIS A 26 0.23 -3.54 -11.26
C HIS A 26 -0.03 -2.23 -10.51
N GLY A 27 1.01 -1.54 -10.06
CA GLY A 27 0.93 -0.38 -9.17
C GLY A 27 0.11 0.76 -9.77
N GLN A 28 0.25 1.04 -11.07
CA GLN A 28 -0.53 2.09 -11.71
C GLN A 28 -2.04 1.80 -11.67
N ALA A 29 -2.45 0.56 -11.92
CA ALA A 29 -3.87 0.17 -11.88
C ALA A 29 -4.42 0.27 -10.45
N ILE A 30 -3.64 -0.17 -9.45
CA ILE A 30 -4.01 -0.07 -8.03
C ILE A 30 -4.19 1.39 -7.61
N MET A 31 -3.23 2.25 -7.95
CA MET A 31 -3.29 3.68 -7.60
C MET A 31 -4.44 4.40 -8.33
N ALA A 32 -4.76 4.00 -9.56
CA ALA A 32 -5.86 4.58 -10.32
C ALA A 32 -7.25 4.17 -9.80
N ASP A 33 -7.38 3.00 -9.17
CA ASP A 33 -8.65 2.53 -8.60
C ASP A 33 -9.04 3.31 -7.33
N MET A 34 -8.07 3.90 -6.63
CA MET A 34 -8.32 4.63 -5.38
C MET A 34 -9.39 5.71 -5.49
N GLN A 35 -9.44 6.42 -6.62
CA GLN A 35 -10.41 7.48 -6.88
C GLN A 35 -11.86 6.99 -6.89
N ASN A 36 -12.09 5.69 -7.05
CA ASN A 36 -13.43 5.11 -7.07
C ASN A 36 -14.07 5.05 -5.67
N TYR A 37 -13.27 5.12 -4.60
CA TYR A 37 -13.76 4.96 -3.23
C TYR A 37 -13.20 5.95 -2.21
N THR A 38 -12.18 6.75 -2.57
CA THR A 38 -11.66 7.81 -1.71
C THR A 38 -10.94 8.90 -2.50
N ASN A 39 -10.89 10.11 -1.94
CA ASN A 39 -10.03 11.19 -2.41
C ASN A 39 -8.79 11.41 -1.52
N ILE A 40 -8.62 10.59 -0.48
CA ILE A 40 -7.48 10.66 0.44
C ILE A 40 -6.25 10.06 -0.24
N GLN A 41 -5.15 10.81 -0.27
CA GLN A 41 -3.85 10.27 -0.70
C GLN A 41 -3.27 9.39 0.42
N PRO A 42 -2.88 8.14 0.11
CA PRO A 42 -2.37 7.22 1.10
C PRO A 42 -0.91 7.54 1.46
N THR A 43 -0.52 7.17 2.67
CA THR A 43 0.89 7.05 3.04
C THR A 43 1.37 5.64 2.72
N ILE A 44 2.41 5.49 1.90
CA ILE A 44 3.05 4.20 1.62
C ILE A 44 4.28 4.06 2.52
N GLN A 45 4.30 3.01 3.34
CA GLN A 45 5.41 2.69 4.21
C GLN A 45 5.88 1.25 3.96
N VAL A 46 7.19 1.08 3.79
CA VAL A 46 7.85 -0.23 3.71
C VAL A 46 8.59 -0.46 5.02
N SER A 47 8.51 -1.65 5.57
CA SER A 47 9.15 -1.99 6.85
C SER A 47 9.62 -3.44 6.83
N GLU A 48 10.77 -3.69 7.48
CA GLU A 48 11.21 -5.06 7.78
C GLU A 48 10.33 -5.62 8.90
N VAL A 49 9.79 -6.83 8.69
CA VAL A 49 8.99 -7.52 9.69
C VAL A 49 9.92 -8.32 10.58
N LYS A 50 9.95 -8.00 11.88
CA LYS A 50 10.69 -8.75 12.89
C LYS A 50 9.73 -9.64 13.68
N LEU A 51 10.15 -10.88 13.94
CA LEU A 51 9.47 -11.82 14.84
C LEU A 51 9.85 -11.55 16.30
#